data_AF-A0A021XDU1-F1
#
_entry.id   AF-A0A021XDU1-F1
#
_cell.length_a   1.000
_cell.length_b   1.000
_cell.length_c   1.000
_cell.angle_alpha   90.00
_cell.angle_beta   90.00
_cell.angle_gamma   90.00
#
_symmetry.space_group_name_H-M   'P 1'
#
loop_
_entity.id
_entity.type
_entity.pdbx_description
1 polymer ?
#
loop_
_entity_poly.entity_id
_entity_poly.type
_entity_poly.pdbx_seq_one_letter_code
_entity_poly.pdbx_strand_id
1 'polypeptide(L)' 'MASSLITIDLKIEGMDCGHCFSTVEKAVHALPGIEEVKVSLSDYNAIIVSIRRRPRGL' A
#
# COMPACT_ATOMS: atom_id res chain seq x y z
N MET A 1 -5.28 -13.69 18.80
CA MET A 1 -4.48 -13.35 17.61
C MET A 1 -4.93 -11.98 17.15
N ALA A 2 -4.16 -10.92 17.41
CA ALA A 2 -4.52 -9.56 16.99
C ALA A 2 -3.53 -9.12 15.91
N SER A 3 -3.82 -9.45 14.65
CA SER A 3 -3.20 -8.77 13.51
C SER A 3 -3.94 -7.46 13.35
N SER A 4 -3.26 -6.34 13.54
CA SER A 4 -3.85 -5.02 13.27
C SER A 4 -3.69 -4.73 11.78
N LEU A 5 -4.83 -4.62 11.09
CA LEU A 5 -4.89 -4.12 9.72
C LEU A 5 -4.72 -2.60 9.78
N ILE A 6 -3.75 -2.10 9.01
CA ILE A 6 -3.51 -0.66 8.88
C ILE A 6 -3.76 -0.30 7.42
N THR A 7 -4.67 0.63 7.22
CA THR A 7 -4.91 1.26 5.92
C THR A 7 -4.11 2.55 5.85
N ILE A 8 -3.27 2.67 4.84
CA ILE A 8 -2.43 3.84 4.58
C ILE A 8 -2.92 4.46 3.28
N ASP A 9 -3.40 5.70 3.35
CA ASP A 9 -3.69 6.49 2.15
C ASP A 9 -2.48 7.36 1.84
N LEU A 10 -1.93 7.18 0.65
CA LEU A 10 -0.75 7.89 0.14
C LEU A 10 -1.16 8.65 -1.11
N LYS A 11 -1.09 9.97 -1.05
CA LYS A 11 -1.24 10.81 -2.24
C LYS A 11 0.05 10.76 -3.04
N ILE A 12 -0.01 10.32 -4.29
CA ILE A 12 1.18 10.19 -5.14
C ILE A 12 1.05 11.19 -6.28
N GLU A 13 1.80 12.28 -6.15
CA GLU A 13 1.92 13.29 -7.20
C GLU A 13 2.75 12.71 -8.36
N GLY A 14 2.25 12.82 -9.59
CA GLY A 14 2.96 12.36 -10.80
C GLY A 14 2.64 10.95 -11.30
N MET A 15 1.60 10.27 -10.78
CA MET A 15 1.07 9.01 -11.37
C MET A 15 0.27 9.20 -12.67
N ASP A 16 0.72 10.08 -13.55
CA ASP A 16 -0.02 10.45 -14.77
C ASP A 16 0.16 9.42 -15.91
N CYS A 17 1.24 8.62 -15.85
CA CYS A 17 1.55 7.62 -16.86
C CYS A 17 1.34 6.20 -16.32
N GLY A 18 0.58 5.37 -17.04
CA GLY A 18 0.32 3.97 -16.68
C GLY A 18 1.58 3.11 -16.47
N HIS A 19 2.74 3.55 -16.98
CA HIS A 19 4.05 2.93 -16.69
C HIS A 19 4.51 3.13 -15.24
N CYS A 20 4.29 4.32 -14.67
CA CYS A 20 4.63 4.63 -13.28
C CYS A 20 3.73 3.83 -12.33
N PHE A 21 2.44 3.71 -12.67
CA PHE A 21 1.45 2.91 -11.93
C PHE A 21 1.88 1.46 -11.72
N SER A 22 2.20 0.74 -12.81
CA SER A 22 2.58 -0.68 -12.69
C SER A 22 3.87 -0.89 -11.90
N THR A 23 4.78 0.08 -11.91
CA THR A 23 6.02 0.01 -11.15
C THR A 23 5.76 0.20 -9.66
N VAL A 24 4.93 1.19 -9.29
CA VAL A 24 4.56 1.46 -7.90
C VAL A 24 3.74 0.31 -7.32
N GLU A 25 2.73 -0.17 -8.05
CA GLU A 25 1.88 -1.29 -7.60
C GLU A 25 2.73 -2.54 -7.33
N LYS A 26 3.64 -2.89 -8.25
CA LYS A 26 4.55 -4.03 -8.07
C LYS A 26 5.52 -3.84 -6.91
N ALA A 27 6.10 -2.64 -6.77
CA ALA A 27 7.03 -2.34 -5.68
C ALA A 27 6.35 -2.45 -4.31
N VAL A 28 5.13 -1.91 -4.20
CA VAL A 28 4.29 -2.01 -3.00
C VAL A 28 3.93 -3.47 -2.77
N HIS A 29 3.37 -4.18 -3.75
CA HIS A 29 2.98 -5.58 -3.60
C HIS A 29 4.15 -6.51 -3.22
N ALA A 30 5.39 -6.16 -3.60
CA ALA A 30 6.59 -6.87 -3.21
C ALA A 30 7.01 -6.66 -1.74
N LEU A 31 6.43 -5.69 -1.02
CA LEU A 31 6.78 -5.42 0.37
C LEU A 31 6.19 -6.48 1.31
N PRO A 32 6.99 -7.01 2.25
CA PRO A 32 6.51 -8.00 3.20
C PRO A 32 5.53 -7.36 4.20
N GLY A 33 4.34 -7.94 4.30
CA GLY A 33 3.29 -7.49 5.23
C GLY A 33 2.15 -6.72 4.59
N ILE A 34 2.12 -6.60 3.26
CA ILE A 34 0.97 -6.03 2.54
C ILE A 34 -0.04 -7.13 2.23
N GLU A 35 -1.29 -6.92 2.59
CA GLU A 35 -2.39 -7.84 2.25
C GLU A 35 -3.16 -7.36 1.03
N GLU A 36 -3.38 -6.04 0.91
CA GLU A 36 -4.18 -5.48 -0.18
C GLU A 36 -3.60 -4.15 -0.65
N VAL A 37 -3.65 -3.90 -1.95
CA VAL A 37 -3.24 -2.63 -2.57
C VAL A 37 -4.37 -2.18 -3.48
N LYS A 38 -4.83 -0.95 -3.29
CA LYS A 38 -5.84 -0.28 -4.12
C LYS A 38 -5.28 1.07 -4.53
N VAL A 39 -4.96 1.23 -5.81
CA VAL A 39 -4.48 2.50 -6.36
C VAL A 39 -5.55 3.10 -7.26
N SER A 40 -5.84 4.38 -7.04
CA SER A 40 -6.81 5.17 -7.78
C SER A 40 -6.08 6.21 -8.62
N LEU A 41 -6.01 5.96 -9.92
CA LEU A 41 -5.46 6.91 -10.89
C LEU A 41 -6.32 8.17 -11.02
N SER A 42 -7.65 8.03 -10.89
CA SER A 42 -8.60 9.15 -10.98
C SER A 42 -8.42 10.19 -9.88
N ASP A 43 -8.03 9.75 -8.69
CA ASP A 43 -7.92 10.57 -7.48
C ASP A 43 -6.45 10.82 -7.06
N TYR A 44 -5.48 10.32 -7.84
CA TYR A 44 -4.04 10.40 -7.58
C TYR A 44 -3.63 9.92 -6.18
N ASN A 45 -4.33 8.89 -5.67
CA ASN A 45 -4.10 8.34 -4.34
C ASN A 45 -3.93 6.81 -4.38
N ALA A 46 -3.17 6.31 -3.42
CA ALA A 46 -2.85 4.91 -3.24
C ALA A 46 -3.25 4.49 -1.83
N ILE A 47 -4.23 3.59 -1.75
CA ILE A 47 -4.69 2.97 -0.51
C ILE A 47 -4.00 1.62 -0.37
N ILE A 48 -3.27 1.44 0.72
CA ILE A 48 -2.48 0.24 0.98
C ILE A 48 -2.94 -0.36 2.31
N VAL A 49 -3.27 -1.64 2.32
CA VAL A 49 -3.64 -2.39 3.52
C VAL A 49 -2.49 -3.31 3.90
N SER A 50 -1.90 -3.05 5.07
CA SER A 50 -0.79 -3.84 5.61
C SER A 50 -1.12 -4.39 6.99
N ILE A 51 -0.67 -5.63 7.24
CA ILE A 51 -0.74 -6.26 8.56
C ILE A 51 0.48 -5.86 9.38
N ARG A 52 0.29 -4.93 10.31
CA ARG A 52 1.32 -4.68 11.32
C ARG A 52 1.18 -5.74 12.41
N ARG A 53 1.95 -6.82 12.28
CA ARG A 53 2.15 -7.75 13.40
C ARG A 53 2.94 -7.01 14.46
N ARG A 54 2.23 -6.47 15.44
CA ARG A 54 2.83 -5.92 16.66
C ARG A 54 3.69 -7.05 17.28
N PRO A 55 5.01 -6.89 17.43
CA PRO A 55 5.78 -7.85 18.20
C PRO A 55 5.21 -7.83 19.61
N ARG A 56 4.68 -8.99 20.05
CA ARG A 56 4.38 -9.21 21.47
C ARG A 56 5.74 -9.35 22.17
N GLY A 57 6.10 -8.35 22.97
CA GLY A 57 7.31 -8.32 23.82
C GLY A 57 8.08 -7.01 23.61
N LEU A 58 8.40 -6.23 24.62
CA LEU A 58 8.76 -6.59 26.00
C LEU A 58 7.92 -5.86 27.04
#